data_AF-M3AQ70-F1
#
_entry.id   AF-M3AQ70-F1
#
_cell.length_a   1.000
_cell.length_b   1.000
_cell.length_c   1.000
_cell.angle_alpha   90.00
_cell.angle_beta   90.00
_cell.angle_gamma   90.00
#
_symmetry.space_group_name_H-M   'P 1'
#
loop_
_entity.id
_entity.type
_entity.pdbx_description
1 polymer ?
#
loop_
_entity_poly.entity_id
_entity_poly.type
_entity_poly.pdbx_seq_one_letter_code
_entity_poly.pdbx_strand_id
1 'polypeptide(L)'
;LAIFSKDPPTGFFRDGFCRTGPEDSGNHSIAATMTSEFLDFTASKGNNLKDVGVMPGQKWCLCASRWQEAMKAAQEGQLSKEAVPKVNLSATHEAALSQVSYKDLRSFAAEGE
;
A
#
# COMPACT_ATOMS: atom_id res chain seq x y z
N LEU A 1 8.14 -12.87 -4.94
CA LEU A 1 8.18 -11.48 -4.45
C LEU A 1 9.32 -10.74 -5.13
N ALA A 2 9.02 -9.70 -5.90
CA ALA A 2 10.01 -8.84 -6.53
C ALA A 2 10.49 -7.71 -5.60
N ILE A 3 11.65 -7.14 -5.92
CA ILE A 3 12.16 -5.91 -5.31
C ILE A 3 11.26 -4.73 -5.68
N PHE A 4 10.88 -3.88 -4.71
CA PHE A 4 10.00 -2.75 -4.97
C PHE A 4 10.72 -1.42 -5.05
N SER A 5 11.47 -1.05 -4.00
CA SER A 5 12.23 0.21 -3.92
C SER A 5 13.36 0.12 -2.91
N LYS A 6 14.60 0.41 -3.34
CA LYS A 6 15.78 0.51 -2.47
C LYS A 6 16.23 1.94 -2.19
N ASP A 7 15.75 2.90 -2.98
CA ASP A 7 16.08 4.31 -2.82
C ASP A 7 14.85 5.19 -3.10
N PRO A 8 14.14 5.67 -2.06
CA PRO A 8 14.36 5.33 -0.65
C PRO A 8 13.98 3.85 -0.36
N PRO A 9 14.61 3.20 0.63
CA PRO A 9 14.30 1.83 1.00
C PRO A 9 12.91 1.74 1.64
N THR A 10 12.11 0.78 1.16
CA THR A 10 10.80 0.48 1.72
C THR A 10 10.74 -0.90 2.37
N GLY A 11 9.55 -1.32 2.81
CA GLY A 11 9.32 -2.57 3.52
C GLY A 11 9.50 -2.42 5.02
N PHE A 12 8.87 -3.33 5.77
CA PHE A 12 9.00 -3.41 7.22
C PHE A 12 10.47 -3.58 7.64
N PHE A 13 11.20 -4.46 6.93
CA PHE A 13 12.62 -4.72 7.16
C PHE A 13 13.58 -3.70 6.54
N ARG A 14 13.07 -2.66 5.85
CA ARG A 14 13.87 -1.63 5.15
C ARG A 14 14.88 -2.19 4.14
N ASP A 15 14.56 -3.32 3.51
CA ASP A 15 15.40 -3.99 2.50
C ASP A 15 14.89 -3.82 1.06
N GLY A 16 13.79 -3.09 0.89
CA GLY A 16 13.16 -2.78 -0.38
C GLY A 16 12.15 -3.80 -0.87
N PHE A 17 11.81 -4.80 -0.05
CA PHE A 17 10.76 -5.78 -0.35
C PHE A 17 9.56 -5.57 0.57
N CYS A 18 8.34 -5.77 0.06
CA CYS A 18 7.14 -5.79 0.90
C CYS A 18 6.92 -7.17 1.54
N ARG A 19 8.00 -7.80 2.02
CA ARG A 19 7.89 -9.03 2.82
C ARG A 19 7.53 -8.67 4.25
N THR A 20 6.83 -9.58 4.91
CA THR A 20 6.32 -9.42 6.26
C THR A 20 6.66 -10.68 7.10
N GLY A 21 6.45 -10.61 8.40
CA GLY A 21 6.72 -11.69 9.35
C GLY A 21 5.88 -11.55 10.62
N PRO A 22 5.95 -12.51 11.56
CA PRO A 22 5.17 -12.48 12.81
C PRO A 22 5.31 -11.19 13.64
N GLU A 23 6.45 -10.51 13.52
CA GLU A 23 6.77 -9.24 14.19
C GLU A 23 6.05 -8.03 13.56
N ASP A 24 5.63 -8.14 12.30
CA ASP A 24 4.95 -7.08 11.57
C ASP A 24 3.43 -7.21 11.71
N SER A 25 2.94 -6.83 12.89
CA SER A 25 1.50 -6.81 13.21
C SER A 25 0.66 -5.95 12.25
N GLY A 26 1.28 -4.99 11.55
CA GLY A 26 0.62 -4.15 10.55
C GLY A 26 0.43 -4.83 9.19
N ASN A 27 1.15 -5.93 8.92
CA ASN A 27 1.18 -6.63 7.65
C ASN A 27 1.48 -5.66 6.48
N HIS A 28 2.70 -5.10 6.45
CA HIS A 28 3.21 -4.21 5.40
C HIS A 28 3.54 -4.95 4.10
N SER A 29 2.56 -5.69 3.58
CA SER A 29 2.73 -6.60 2.44
C SER A 29 2.30 -6.04 1.10
N ILE A 30 1.59 -4.90 1.06
CA ILE A 30 1.10 -4.32 -0.19
C ILE A 30 2.12 -3.33 -0.75
N ALA A 31 2.67 -3.64 -1.92
CA ALA A 31 3.53 -2.73 -2.66
C ALA A 31 2.68 -1.74 -3.45
N ALA A 32 2.67 -0.47 -3.05
CA ALA A 32 1.87 0.54 -3.74
C ALA A 32 2.63 1.87 -3.98
N THR A 33 2.16 2.62 -4.98
CA THR A 33 2.65 3.98 -5.27
C THR A 33 1.69 4.98 -4.66
N MET A 34 2.19 5.83 -3.76
CA MET A 34 1.35 6.74 -2.98
C MET A 34 0.74 7.83 -3.86
N THR A 35 -0.50 8.21 -3.56
CA THR A 35 -1.17 9.38 -4.15
C THR A 35 -1.29 10.46 -3.08
N SER A 36 -1.43 11.73 -3.47
CA SER A 36 -1.61 12.81 -2.49
C SER A 36 -2.88 12.60 -1.67
N GLU A 37 -3.99 12.27 -2.34
CA GLU A 37 -5.30 12.09 -1.73
C GLU A 37 -5.32 10.89 -0.77
N PHE A 38 -4.62 9.79 -1.09
CA PHE A 38 -4.42 8.70 -0.14
C PHE A 38 -3.68 9.16 1.10
N LEU A 39 -2.58 9.91 0.94
CA LEU A 39 -1.78 10.38 2.07
C LEU A 39 -2.60 11.27 3.00
N ASP A 40 -3.45 12.14 2.45
CA ASP A 40 -4.38 12.95 3.23
C ASP A 40 -5.47 12.10 3.91
N PHE A 41 -6.03 11.14 3.18
CA PHE A 41 -7.03 10.21 3.71
C PHE A 41 -6.46 9.39 4.87
N THR A 42 -5.33 8.72 4.69
CA THR A 42 -4.73 7.88 5.74
C THR A 42 -4.30 8.69 6.95
N ALA A 43 -3.84 9.93 6.75
CA ALA A 43 -3.55 10.85 7.86
C ALA A 43 -4.83 11.17 8.66
N SER A 44 -5.95 11.44 7.99
CA SER A 44 -7.26 11.66 8.65
C SER A 44 -7.75 10.44 9.45
N LYS A 45 -7.27 9.24 9.11
CA LYS A 45 -7.55 7.96 9.80
C LYS A 45 -6.50 7.60 10.85
N GLY A 46 -5.66 8.54 11.25
CA GLY A 46 -4.64 8.38 12.29
C GLY A 46 -3.38 7.63 11.84
N ASN A 47 -3.11 7.54 10.54
CA ASN A 47 -1.87 7.01 9.98
C ASN A 47 -1.22 8.03 9.06
N ASN A 48 -0.55 9.03 9.64
CA ASN A 48 0.09 10.11 8.89
C ASN A 48 1.48 9.68 8.37
N LEU A 49 1.51 9.18 7.13
CA LEU A 49 2.75 8.75 6.49
C LEU A 49 3.68 9.91 6.10
N LYS A 50 3.17 11.14 6.03
CA LYS A 50 3.98 12.32 5.72
C LYS A 50 4.97 12.63 6.85
N ASP A 51 4.62 12.32 8.10
CA ASP A 51 5.48 12.53 9.27
C ASP A 51 6.74 11.64 9.23
N VAL A 52 6.68 10.51 8.52
CA VAL A 52 7.82 9.62 8.27
C VAL A 52 8.45 9.84 6.89
N GLY A 53 8.14 10.97 6.25
CA GLY A 53 8.79 11.42 5.01
C GLY A 53 8.25 10.78 3.73
N VAL A 54 7.09 10.14 3.76
CA VAL A 54 6.49 9.56 2.54
C VAL A 54 5.78 10.63 1.73
N MET A 55 6.09 10.71 0.44
CA MET A 55 5.56 11.71 -0.48
C MET A 55 4.67 11.10 -1.57
N PRO A 56 3.80 11.91 -2.22
CA PRO A 56 3.08 11.48 -3.42
C PRO A 56 4.05 10.97 -4.49
N GLY A 57 3.66 9.90 -5.20
CA GLY A 57 4.49 9.23 -6.21
C GLY A 57 5.53 8.26 -5.63
N GLN A 58 5.75 8.26 -4.31
CA GLN A 58 6.73 7.37 -3.69
C GLN A 58 6.22 5.92 -3.63
N LYS A 59 7.11 4.97 -3.94
CA LYS A 59 6.87 3.54 -3.73
C LYS A 59 6.98 3.21 -2.26
N TRP A 60 5.93 2.62 -1.69
CA TRP A 60 5.88 2.26 -0.28
C TRP A 60 5.14 0.95 -0.02
N CYS A 61 5.64 0.16 0.93
CA CYS A 61 4.94 -1.01 1.45
C CYS A 61 3.92 -0.59 2.51
N LEU A 62 2.65 -0.77 2.20
CA LEU A 62 1.52 -0.41 3.07
C LEU A 62 1.05 -1.60 3.90
N CYS A 63 0.60 -1.31 5.11
CA CYS A 63 -0.26 -2.21 5.87
C CYS A 63 -1.46 -2.63 5.02
N ALA A 64 -1.74 -3.93 4.95
CA ALA A 64 -2.85 -4.45 4.14
C ALA A 64 -4.21 -3.87 4.57
N SER A 65 -4.40 -3.65 5.88
CA SER A 65 -5.60 -3.03 6.44
C SER A 65 -5.78 -1.57 6.02
N ARG A 66 -4.71 -0.77 5.95
CA ARG A 66 -4.77 0.65 5.55
C ARG A 66 -5.07 0.83 4.07
N TRP A 67 -4.54 -0.03 3.23
CA TRP A 67 -4.92 -0.05 1.82
C TRP A 67 -6.38 -0.48 1.64
N GLN A 68 -6.84 -1.51 2.37
CA GLN A 68 -8.24 -1.95 2.32
C GLN A 68 -9.20 -0.84 2.76
N GLU A 69 -8.85 -0.09 3.80
CA GLU A 69 -9.64 1.05 4.29
C GLU A 69 -9.87 2.09 3.17
N ALA A 70 -8.83 2.46 2.44
CA ALA A 70 -8.94 3.39 1.31
C ALA A 70 -9.77 2.80 0.14
N MET A 71 -9.58 1.52 -0.18
CA MET A 71 -10.35 0.84 -1.22
C MET A 71 -11.86 0.82 -0.88
N LYS A 72 -12.22 0.50 0.36
CA LYS A 72 -13.63 0.50 0.82
C LYS A 72 -14.21 1.90 0.80
N ALA A 73 -13.47 2.90 1.28
CA ALA A 73 -13.89 4.29 1.19
C ALA A 73 -14.17 4.73 -0.26
N ALA A 74 -13.38 4.25 -1.22
CA ALA A 74 -13.65 4.52 -2.63
C ALA A 74 -14.89 3.82 -3.18
N GLN A 75 -15.16 2.58 -2.76
CA GLN A 75 -16.39 1.85 -3.12
C GLN A 75 -17.65 2.51 -2.53
N GLU A 76 -17.53 3.12 -1.36
CA GLU A 76 -18.60 3.85 -0.68
C GLU A 76 -18.75 5.30 -1.17
N GLY A 77 -17.91 5.76 -2.11
CA GLY A 77 -17.95 7.12 -2.65
C GLY A 77 -17.38 8.20 -1.72
N GLN A 78 -16.69 7.81 -0.65
CA GLN A 78 -16.03 8.73 0.30
C GLN A 78 -14.64 9.17 -0.18
N LEU A 79 -14.04 8.40 -1.09
CA LEU A 79 -12.73 8.66 -1.68
C LEU A 79 -12.82 8.45 -3.19
N SER A 80 -12.06 9.20 -3.99
CA SER A 80 -11.98 8.92 -5.43
C SER A 80 -11.32 7.56 -5.65
N LYS A 81 -11.66 6.89 -6.76
CA LYS A 81 -11.01 5.60 -7.09
C LYS A 81 -9.53 5.81 -7.43
N GLU A 82 -9.21 6.96 -7.99
CA GLU A 82 -7.87 7.40 -8.38
C GLU A 82 -6.98 7.66 -7.17
N ALA A 83 -7.57 8.06 -6.04
CA ALA A 83 -6.84 8.24 -4.79
C ALA A 83 -6.34 6.90 -4.24
N VAL A 84 -7.01 5.77 -4.49
CA VAL A 84 -6.54 4.47 -3.98
C VAL A 84 -5.19 4.12 -4.61
N PRO A 85 -4.12 3.92 -3.81
CA PRO A 85 -2.79 3.65 -4.33
C PRO A 85 -2.76 2.44 -5.27
N LYS A 86 -2.19 2.63 -6.47
CA LYS A 86 -1.99 1.54 -7.43
C LYS A 86 -1.01 0.52 -6.89
N VAL A 87 -1.33 -0.76 -7.06
CA VAL A 87 -0.60 -1.89 -6.50
C VAL A 87 0.33 -2.49 -7.54
N ASN A 88 1.57 -2.73 -7.15
CA ASN A 88 2.48 -3.59 -7.90
C ASN A 88 2.29 -5.03 -7.40
N LEU A 89 1.70 -5.92 -8.22
CA LEU A 89 1.33 -7.27 -7.79
C LEU A 89 2.57 -8.14 -7.60
N SER A 90 3.53 -8.05 -8.50
CA SER A 90 4.77 -8.83 -8.45
C SER A 90 5.62 -8.54 -7.20
N ALA A 91 5.55 -7.31 -6.68
CA ALA A 91 6.21 -6.87 -5.44
C ALA A 91 5.32 -6.92 -4.19
N THR A 92 4.06 -7.31 -4.30
CA THR A 92 3.14 -7.52 -3.17
C THR A 92 3.30 -8.94 -2.62
N HIS A 93 3.43 -9.07 -1.29
CA HIS A 93 3.57 -10.38 -0.64
C HIS A 93 2.21 -11.05 -0.46
N GLU A 94 2.15 -12.38 -0.58
CA GLU A 94 0.90 -13.16 -0.51
C GLU A 94 0.16 -13.01 0.83
N ALA A 95 0.87 -12.63 1.90
CA ALA A 95 0.28 -12.31 3.19
C ALA A 95 -0.78 -11.19 3.13
N ALA A 96 -0.76 -10.34 2.09
CA ALA A 96 -1.83 -9.38 1.82
C ALA A 96 -3.19 -10.08 1.65
N LEU A 97 -3.20 -11.30 1.11
CA LEU A 97 -4.41 -12.09 0.84
C LEU A 97 -5.15 -12.53 2.09
N SER A 98 -4.53 -12.43 3.27
CA SER A 98 -5.21 -12.61 4.55
C SER A 98 -6.20 -11.48 4.89
N GLN A 99 -6.07 -10.32 4.23
CA GLN A 99 -6.87 -9.12 4.49
C GLN A 99 -7.64 -8.64 3.25
N VAL A 100 -7.07 -8.75 2.06
CA VAL A 100 -7.66 -8.25 0.80
C VAL A 100 -7.74 -9.36 -0.24
N SER A 101 -8.74 -9.33 -1.11
CA SER A 101 -8.84 -10.36 -2.16
C SER A 101 -7.86 -10.09 -3.30
N TYR A 102 -7.41 -11.14 -3.98
CA TYR A 102 -6.59 -10.99 -5.19
C TYR A 102 -7.32 -10.19 -6.28
N LYS A 103 -8.65 -10.35 -6.38
CA LYS A 103 -9.49 -9.60 -7.32
C LYS A 103 -9.45 -8.10 -7.05
N ASP A 104 -9.49 -7.70 -5.78
CA ASP A 104 -9.38 -6.30 -5.39
C ASP A 104 -8.02 -5.74 -5.75
N LEU A 105 -6.94 -6.44 -5.38
CA LEU A 105 -5.58 -6.04 -5.74
C LEU A 105 -5.41 -5.88 -7.27
N ARG A 106 -5.93 -6.83 -8.05
CA ARG A 106 -5.88 -6.80 -9.52
C ARG A 106 -6.66 -5.62 -10.10
N SER A 107 -7.77 -5.22 -9.47
CA SER A 107 -8.59 -4.09 -9.92
C SER A 107 -7.91 -2.72 -9.74
N PHE A 108 -6.85 -2.67 -8.92
CA PHE A 108 -6.04 -1.49 -8.66
C PHE A 108 -4.58 -1.69 -9.08
N ALA A 109 -4.30 -2.68 -9.92
CA ALA A 109 -2.94 -2.93 -10.39
C ALA A 109 -2.35 -1.71 -11.12
N ALA A 110 -1.05 -1.48 -10.93
CA ALA A 110 -0.28 -0.53 -11.72
C ALA A 110 -0.21 -0.99 -13.19
N GLU A 111 0.01 -0.05 -14.11
CA GLU A 111 0.16 -0.38 -15.53
C GLU A 111 1.30 -1.37 -15.75
N GLY A 112 1.04 -2.43 -16.54
CA GLY A 112 2.01 -3.48 -16.86
C GLY A 112 1.99 -4.71 -15.94
N GLU A 113 1.10 -4.77 -14.95
CA GLU A 113 0.90 -5.93 -14.05
C GLU A 113 -0.26 -6.85 -14.46
#